data_AF-A0A7D5RBN2-F1
#
_entry.id   AF-A0A7D5RBN2-F1
#
_cell.length_a   1.000
_cell.length_b   1.000
_cell.length_c   1.000
_cell.angle_alpha   90.00
_cell.angle_beta   90.00
_cell.angle_gamma   90.00
#
_symmetry.space_group_name_H-M   'P 1'
#
loop_
_entity.id
_entity.type
_entity.pdbx_description
1 polymer ?
#
loop_
_entity_poly.entity_id
_entity_poly.type
_entity_poly.pdbx_seq_one_letter_code
_entity_poly.pdbx_strand_id
1 'polypeptide(L)'
;MQEFDLIFFVIGAFGSFLLDTYWWVKPSFSKYEKGVLVNHEHYHFGLELIIVAIALIFVSKEFSIPLSIVWSALVGAGFGFIIAEWRQIVETHRGEVTMGHPFAYGSKHFKESTQIGVVIFAILVIFLAYVMVT
;
A
#
# COMPACT_ATOMS: atom_id res chain seq x y z
N MET A 1 -17.45 1.05 12.73
CA MET A 1 -17.74 0.57 11.37
C MET A 1 -19.15 0.04 11.36
N GLN A 2 -19.98 0.50 10.43
CA GLN A 2 -21.23 -0.16 10.11
C GLN A 2 -20.91 -1.51 9.45
N GLU A 3 -21.79 -2.51 9.54
CA GLU A 3 -21.54 -3.87 9.01
C GLU A 3 -21.13 -3.86 7.52
N PHE A 4 -21.66 -2.91 6.75
CA PHE A 4 -21.28 -2.69 5.35
C PHE A 4 -19.82 -2.25 5.17
N ASP A 5 -19.28 -1.42 6.06
CA ASP A 5 -17.88 -0.97 5.99
C ASP A 5 -16.92 -2.16 6.11
N LEU A 6 -17.24 -3.10 6.99
CA LEU A 6 -16.44 -4.32 7.18
C LEU A 6 -16.44 -5.19 5.92
N ILE A 7 -17.59 -5.34 5.26
CA ILE A 7 -17.69 -6.08 3.99
C ILE A 7 -16.77 -5.47 2.94
N PHE A 8 -16.82 -4.15 2.76
CA PHE A 8 -15.98 -3.48 1.76
C PHE A 8 -14.49 -3.49 2.12
N PHE A 9 -14.16 -3.39 3.41
CA PHE A 9 -12.80 -3.62 3.88
C PHE A 9 -12.30 -5.01 3.51
N VAL A 10 -13.09 -6.06 3.78
CA VAL A 10 -12.73 -7.45 3.45
C VAL A 10 -12.61 -7.64 1.94
N ILE A 11 -13.51 -7.07 1.14
CA ILE A 11 -13.44 -7.10 -0.33
C ILE A 11 -12.14 -6.43 -0.81
N GLY A 12 -11.79 -5.26 -0.26
CA GLY A 12 -10.55 -4.57 -0.58
C GLY A 12 -9.33 -5.43 -0.26
N ALA A 13 -9.26 -5.97 0.95
CA ALA A 13 -8.16 -6.82 1.40
C ALA A 13 -8.01 -8.09 0.53
N PHE A 14 -9.12 -8.75 0.21
CA PHE A 14 -9.14 -9.92 -0.66
C PHE A 14 -8.71 -9.57 -2.09
N GLY A 15 -9.19 -8.42 -2.61
CA GLY A 15 -8.79 -7.89 -3.90
C GLY A 15 -7.27 -7.71 -4.02
N SER A 16 -6.62 -7.19 -2.97
CA SER A 16 -5.16 -7.05 -2.95
C SER A 16 -4.42 -8.39 -3.00
N PHE A 17 -4.92 -9.43 -2.33
CA PHE A 17 -4.31 -10.76 -2.44
C PHE A 17 -4.46 -11.37 -3.84
N LEU A 18 -5.61 -11.13 -4.50
CA LEU A 18 -5.80 -11.55 -5.88
C LEU A 18 -4.86 -10.80 -6.83
N LEU A 19 -4.70 -9.48 -6.62
CA LEU A 19 -3.79 -8.65 -7.42
C LEU A 19 -2.32 -9.03 -7.19
N ASP A 20 -1.89 -9.25 -5.95
CA ASP A 20 -0.56 -9.76 -5.61
C ASP A 20 -0.32 -11.12 -6.30
N THR A 21 -1.26 -12.07 -6.19
CA THR A 21 -1.16 -13.36 -6.89
C THR A 21 -1.05 -13.18 -8.39
N TYR A 22 -1.88 -12.31 -8.99
CA TYR A 22 -1.83 -12.03 -10.42
C TYR A 22 -0.49 -11.41 -10.85
N TRP A 23 0.07 -10.53 -10.03
CA TRP A 23 1.37 -9.89 -10.23
C TRP A 23 2.50 -10.91 -10.30
N TRP A 24 2.48 -11.91 -9.41
CA TRP A 24 3.47 -12.98 -9.38
C TRP A 24 3.29 -14.04 -10.47
N VAL A 25 2.05 -14.38 -10.81
CA VAL A 25 1.75 -15.46 -11.77
C VAL A 25 1.94 -15.01 -13.23
N LYS A 26 1.81 -13.71 -13.54
CA LYS A 26 1.99 -13.22 -14.91
C LYS A 26 3.47 -12.95 -15.23
N PRO A 27 4.08 -13.67 -16.21
CA PRO A 27 5.48 -13.49 -16.56
C PRO A 27 5.83 -12.06 -16.98
N SER A 28 4.90 -11.36 -17.65
CA SER A 28 5.02 -9.97 -18.11
C SER A 28 5.02 -8.89 -17.01
N PHE A 29 4.70 -9.30 -15.77
CA PHE A 29 4.74 -8.50 -14.55
C PHE A 29 5.78 -9.04 -13.54
N SER A 30 6.33 -10.23 -13.78
CA SER A 30 7.36 -10.81 -12.93
C SER A 30 8.55 -9.85 -12.82
N LYS A 31 9.08 -9.71 -11.59
CA LYS A 31 10.14 -8.75 -11.19
C LYS A 31 11.42 -8.79 -12.05
N TYR A 32 11.52 -9.68 -13.04
CA TYR A 32 12.67 -9.86 -13.92
C TYR A 32 12.76 -8.86 -15.10
N GLU A 33 11.66 -8.27 -15.59
CA GLU A 33 11.70 -7.61 -16.92
C GLU A 33 11.63 -6.07 -16.96
N LYS A 34 11.35 -5.36 -15.87
CA LYS A 34 11.11 -3.91 -15.95
C LYS A 34 11.84 -3.14 -14.86
N GLY A 35 13.07 -2.73 -15.17
CA GLY A 35 13.97 -1.89 -14.36
C GLY A 35 13.42 -0.53 -13.87
N VAL A 36 12.13 -0.25 -14.07
CA VAL A 36 11.42 0.97 -13.63
C VAL A 36 10.63 0.75 -12.32
N LEU A 37 10.18 -0.48 -12.02
CA LEU A 37 9.36 -0.80 -10.84
C LEU A 37 10.13 -1.55 -9.74
N VAL A 38 11.45 -1.67 -9.85
CA VAL A 38 12.29 -2.44 -8.90
C VAL A 38 12.20 -1.90 -7.47
N ASN A 39 11.86 -0.62 -7.30
CA ASN A 39 11.78 0.02 -6.00
C ASN A 39 10.34 0.32 -5.54
N HIS A 40 9.31 0.04 -6.35
CA HIS A 40 7.90 0.37 -6.06
C HIS A 40 7.07 -0.89 -5.86
N GLU A 41 7.29 -1.52 -4.71
CA GLU A 41 6.71 -2.81 -4.33
C GLU A 41 5.28 -2.72 -3.76
N HIS A 42 4.63 -3.87 -3.50
CA HIS A 42 3.24 -3.91 -3.02
C HIS A 42 3.05 -3.14 -1.72
N TYR A 43 4.05 -3.13 -0.84
CA TYR A 43 4.03 -2.28 0.36
C TYR A 43 3.77 -0.79 0.05
N HIS A 44 4.40 -0.26 -1.02
CA HIS A 44 4.22 1.13 -1.43
C HIS A 44 2.81 1.37 -1.95
N PHE A 45 2.28 0.49 -2.79
CA PHE A 45 0.87 0.52 -3.21
C PHE A 45 -0.07 0.47 -2.01
N GLY A 46 0.26 -0.34 -1.01
CA GLY A 46 -0.50 -0.46 0.23
C GLY A 46 -0.57 0.87 0.99
N LEU A 47 0.57 1.54 1.17
CA LEU A 47 0.65 2.86 1.81
C LEU A 47 -0.07 3.93 0.99
N GLU A 48 0.13 3.96 -0.32
CA GLU A 48 -0.51 4.93 -1.22
C GLU A 48 -2.04 4.85 -1.16
N LEU A 49 -2.60 3.64 -1.15
CA LEU A 49 -4.05 3.45 -1.01
C LEU A 49 -4.58 3.98 0.32
N ILE A 50 -3.83 3.83 1.42
CA ILE A 50 -4.21 4.37 2.73
C ILE A 50 -4.14 5.91 2.72
N ILE A 51 -3.11 6.50 2.11
CA ILE A 51 -3.00 7.96 1.97
C ILE A 51 -4.18 8.51 1.15
N VAL A 52 -4.48 7.87 0.01
CA VAL A 52 -5.61 8.26 -0.85
C VAL A 52 -6.92 8.14 -0.08
N ALA A 53 -7.11 7.07 0.69
CA ALA A 53 -8.29 6.92 1.54
C ALA A 53 -8.41 8.08 2.54
N ILE A 54 -7.32 8.45 3.21
CA ILE A 54 -7.30 9.58 4.15
C ILE A 54 -7.60 10.90 3.43
N ALA A 55 -7.00 11.16 2.27
CA ALA A 55 -7.24 12.35 1.47
C ALA A 55 -8.71 12.48 1.04
N LEU A 56 -9.37 11.36 0.71
CA LEU A 56 -10.78 11.33 0.33
C LEU A 56 -11.72 11.73 1.48
N ILE A 57 -11.33 11.55 2.75
CA ILE A 57 -12.12 12.05 3.90
C ILE A 57 -12.28 13.57 3.78
N PHE A 58 -11.21 14.29 3.44
CA PHE A 58 -11.23 15.75 3.34
C PHE A 58 -12.05 16.24 2.15
N VAL A 59 -11.90 15.60 0.99
CA VAL A 59 -12.74 15.89 -0.19
C VAL A 59 -14.21 15.59 0.10
N SER A 60 -14.51 14.47 0.77
CA SER A 60 -15.91 14.11 1.09
C SER A 60 -16.62 15.16 1.94
N LYS A 61 -15.89 15.80 2.86
CA LYS A 61 -16.41 16.86 3.74
C LYS A 61 -16.78 18.12 2.96
N GLU A 62 -16.05 18.43 1.90
CA GLU A 62 -16.28 19.61 1.07
C GLU A 62 -17.41 19.39 0.05
N PHE A 63 -17.57 18.17 -0.47
CA PHE A 63 -18.52 17.86 -1.55
C PHE A 63 -19.76 17.06 -1.11
N SER A 64 -19.93 16.77 0.20
CA SER A 64 -21.03 15.96 0.75
C SER A 64 -21.23 14.59 0.07
N ILE A 65 -20.14 13.99 -0.42
CA ILE A 65 -20.17 12.71 -1.13
C ILE A 65 -20.06 11.58 -0.10
N PRO A 66 -20.98 10.58 -0.09
CA PRO A 66 -20.89 9.44 0.79
C PRO A 66 -19.77 8.49 0.34
N LEU A 67 -18.55 8.72 0.84
CA LEU A 67 -17.35 7.96 0.47
C LEU A 67 -16.97 6.84 1.45
N SER A 68 -17.83 6.50 2.43
CA SER A 68 -17.51 5.47 3.46
C SER A 68 -17.16 4.10 2.87
N ILE A 69 -17.86 3.70 1.80
CA ILE A 69 -17.61 2.46 1.07
C ILE A 69 -16.25 2.49 0.38
N VAL A 70 -15.96 3.57 -0.36
CA VAL A 70 -14.71 3.75 -1.09
C VAL A 70 -13.53 3.80 -0.13
N TRP A 71 -13.69 4.53 0.98
CA TRP A 71 -12.70 4.58 2.06
C TRP A 71 -12.41 3.19 2.61
N SER A 72 -13.46 2.43 2.99
CA SER A 72 -13.29 1.11 3.58
C SER A 72 -12.59 0.13 2.63
N ALA A 73 -12.96 0.15 1.35
CA ALA A 73 -12.33 -0.68 0.33
C ALA A 73 -10.85 -0.32 0.09
N LEU A 74 -10.52 0.97 0.02
CA LEU A 74 -9.14 1.44 -0.16
C LEU A 74 -8.26 1.12 1.04
N VAL A 75 -8.76 1.32 2.26
CA VAL A 75 -8.04 0.96 3.48
C VAL A 75 -7.83 -0.56 3.55
N GLY A 76 -8.88 -1.35 3.29
CA GLY A 76 -8.79 -2.80 3.22
C GLY A 76 -7.76 -3.27 2.19
N ALA A 77 -7.78 -2.69 0.99
CA ALA A 77 -6.82 -2.99 -0.06
C ALA A 77 -5.39 -2.61 0.36
N GLY A 78 -5.22 -1.47 1.01
CA GLY A 78 -3.96 -1.02 1.57
C GLY A 78 -3.35 -2.03 2.54
N PHE A 79 -4.13 -2.47 3.52
CA PHE A 79 -3.73 -3.53 4.46
C PHE A 79 -3.44 -4.85 3.75
N GLY A 80 -4.25 -5.24 2.78
CA GLY A 80 -4.06 -6.48 2.02
C GLY A 80 -2.69 -6.52 1.33
N PHE A 81 -2.28 -5.43 0.67
CA PHE A 81 -0.96 -5.35 0.03
C PHE A 81 0.19 -5.33 1.04
N ILE A 82 0.05 -4.62 2.16
CA ILE A 82 1.05 -4.64 3.23
C ILE A 82 1.21 -6.06 3.77
N ILE A 83 0.12 -6.77 4.08
CA ILE A 83 0.16 -8.15 4.57
C ILE A 83 0.78 -9.08 3.53
N ALA A 84 0.44 -8.91 2.25
CA ALA A 84 1.00 -9.73 1.17
C ALA A 84 2.53 -9.58 1.09
N GLU A 85 3.04 -8.34 1.18
CA GLU A 85 4.49 -8.09 1.19
C GLU A 85 5.17 -8.69 2.43
N TRP A 86 4.54 -8.56 3.60
CA TRP A 86 5.02 -9.17 4.86
C TRP A 86 4.96 -10.70 4.88
N ARG A 87 4.28 -11.34 3.93
CA ARG A 87 4.32 -12.81 3.79
C ARG A 87 5.53 -13.27 2.98
N GLN A 88 6.20 -12.38 2.27
CA GLN A 88 7.30 -12.76 1.39
C GLN A 88 8.50 -13.27 2.21
N ILE A 89 9.06 -14.38 1.72
CA ILE A 89 10.23 -15.05 2.29
C ILE A 89 11.48 -14.89 1.41
N VAL A 90 11.36 -14.06 0.37
CA VAL A 90 12.41 -13.74 -0.58
C VAL A 90 12.52 -12.23 -0.73
N GLU A 91 13.73 -11.71 -0.77
CA GLU A 91 14.04 -10.32 -1.10
C GLU A 91 14.62 -10.30 -2.52
N THR A 92 14.06 -9.46 -3.39
CA THR A 92 14.56 -9.28 -4.76
C THR A 92 15.20 -7.90 -4.87
N HIS A 93 16.51 -7.84 -5.11
CA HIS A 93 17.22 -6.57 -5.24
C HIS A 93 18.09 -6.57 -6.49
N ARG A 94 17.91 -5.58 -7.39
CA ARG A 94 18.68 -5.45 -8.64
C ARG A 94 18.74 -6.74 -9.49
N GLY A 95 17.69 -7.55 -9.45
CA GLY A 95 17.61 -8.81 -10.19
C GLY A 95 18.20 -10.03 -9.48
N GLU A 96 18.75 -9.87 -8.27
CA GLU A 96 19.17 -10.98 -7.41
C GLU A 96 18.06 -11.34 -6.43
N VAL A 97 17.66 -12.62 -6.41
CA VAL A 97 16.70 -13.16 -5.44
C VAL A 97 17.48 -13.80 -4.31
N THR A 98 17.30 -13.29 -3.10
CA THR A 98 17.90 -13.82 -1.88
C THR A 98 16.82 -14.36 -0.96
N MET A 99 17.10 -15.47 -0.30
CA MET A 99 16.19 -16.02 0.72
C MET A 99 16.28 -15.14 1.97
N GLY A 100 15.15 -14.59 2.38
CA GLY A 100 15.10 -13.61 3.46
C GLY A 100 13.80 -12.82 3.44
N HIS A 101 13.35 -12.40 4.62
CA HIS A 101 12.18 -11.53 4.72
C HIS A 101 12.58 -10.11 4.29
N PRO A 102 11.88 -9.48 3.33
CA PRO A 102 12.24 -8.16 2.82
C PRO A 102 12.28 -7.08 3.93
N PHE A 103 11.49 -7.24 4.99
CA PHE A 103 11.53 -6.37 6.18
C PHE A 103 12.38 -6.90 7.36
N ALA A 104 13.28 -7.86 7.14
CA ALA A 104 14.21 -8.26 8.19
C ALA A 104 15.01 -7.04 8.67
N TYR A 105 15.11 -6.83 9.99
CA TYR A 105 15.74 -5.65 10.55
C TYR A 105 17.18 -5.50 10.03
N GLY A 106 17.47 -4.36 9.42
CA GLY A 106 18.78 -4.06 8.84
C GLY A 106 18.97 -4.51 7.38
N SER A 107 18.00 -5.23 6.78
CA SER A 107 18.00 -5.49 5.33
C SER A 107 18.00 -4.19 4.55
N LYS A 108 18.44 -4.27 3.29
CA LYS A 108 18.49 -3.09 2.43
C LYS A 108 17.08 -2.62 2.09
N HIS A 109 16.21 -3.57 1.75
CA HIS A 109 14.81 -3.29 1.48
C HIS A 109 14.09 -2.66 2.70
N PHE A 110 14.34 -3.14 3.92
CA PHE A 110 13.79 -2.54 5.14
C PHE A 110 14.19 -1.06 5.29
N LYS A 111 15.46 -0.72 5.00
CA LYS A 111 15.95 0.67 5.10
C LYS A 111 15.30 1.57 4.06
N GLU A 112 15.23 1.13 2.80
CA GLU A 112 14.63 1.90 1.70
C GLU A 112 13.13 2.13 1.96
N SER A 113 12.39 1.08 2.32
CA SER A 113 10.97 1.16 2.67
C SER A 113 10.70 2.01 3.91
N THR A 114 11.59 1.96 4.92
CA THR A 114 11.50 2.86 6.08
C THR A 114 11.69 4.33 5.69
N GLN A 115 12.67 4.63 4.83
CA GLN A 115 12.89 6.00 4.34
C GLN A 115 11.68 6.53 3.57
N ILE A 116 11.13 5.73 2.66
CA ILE A 116 9.94 6.10 1.90
C ILE A 116 8.75 6.30 2.85
N GLY A 117 8.56 5.39 3.82
CA GLY A 117 7.53 5.51 4.84
C GLY A 117 7.65 6.80 5.67
N VAL A 118 8.87 7.21 6.05
CA VAL A 118 9.12 8.47 6.77
C VAL A 118 8.77 9.69 5.90
N VAL A 119 9.17 9.69 4.63
CA VAL A 119 8.84 10.78 3.69
C VAL A 119 7.34 10.89 3.49
N ILE A 120 6.66 9.77 3.24
CA ILE A 120 5.20 9.67 3.12
C ILE A 120 4.52 10.20 4.38
N PHE A 121 4.99 9.79 5.56
CA PHE A 121 4.44 10.23 6.84
C PHE A 121 4.59 11.74 7.03
N ALA A 122 5.76 12.30 6.71
CA ALA A 122 5.99 13.74 6.78
C ALA A 122 5.05 14.52 5.84
N ILE A 123 4.88 14.06 4.60
CA ILE A 123 3.95 14.65 3.63
C ILE A 123 2.51 14.60 4.18
N LEU A 124 2.09 13.46 4.73
CA LEU A 124 0.77 13.29 5.31
C LEU A 124 0.55 14.25 6.48
N VAL A 125 1.51 14.38 7.40
CA VAL A 125 1.42 15.31 8.54
C VAL A 125 1.32 16.76 8.05
N ILE A 126 2.12 17.16 7.06
CA ILE A 126 2.06 18.52 6.49
C ILE A 126 0.69 18.77 5.84
N PHE A 127 0.19 17.82 5.06
CA PHE A 127 -1.11 17.91 4.43
C PHE A 127 -2.25 18.00 5.47
N LEU A 128 -2.23 17.14 6.48
CA LEU A 128 -3.19 17.16 7.58
C LEU A 128 -3.15 18.50 8.34
N ALA A 129 -1.95 18.99 8.63
CA ALA A 129 -1.78 20.29 9.28
C ALA A 129 -2.39 21.40 8.41
N TYR A 130 -2.07 21.46 7.11
CA TYR A 130 -2.65 22.44 6.17
C TYR A 130 -4.18 22.41 6.19
N VAL A 131 -4.78 21.23 6.05
CA VAL A 131 -6.24 21.09 6.00
C VAL A 131 -6.91 21.41 7.35
N MET A 132 -6.21 21.29 8.48
CA MET A 132 -6.76 21.65 9.79
C MET A 132 -6.78 23.16 10.07
N VAL A 133 -5.94 23.96 9.39
CA VAL A 133 -5.90 25.42 9.56
C VAL A 133 -6.60 26.21 8.45
N THR A 134 -7.07 25.55 7.38
CA THR A 134 -7.96 26.12 6.36
C THR A 134 -9.40 25.66 6.56
#